data_AF-A0A506Q4M1-F1
#
_entry.id   AF-A0A506Q4M1-F1
#
_cell.length_a   1.000
_cell.length_b   1.000
_cell.length_c   1.000
_cell.angle_alpha   90.00
_cell.angle_beta   90.00
_cell.angle_gamma   90.00
#
_symmetry.space_group_name_H-M   'P 1'
#
loop_
_entity.id
_entity.type
_entity.pdbx_description
1 polymer ?
#
loop_
_entity_poly.entity_id
_entity_poly.type
_entity_poly.pdbx_seq_one_letter_code
_entity_poly.pdbx_strand_id
1 'polypeptide(L)'
;MPKSGRHQARACQTGDHHNVKKDRTVSRDVPIKENLLWVRREYAIQRAGEYLLIVLVLLGACGLFSKGVLSDSRARSPDGLVQVDYERFGRAETSMDMRIRYHAPANDRFTVTIGGEALENLEIQTLQPQPQVAETIGSDLRLTFSATGTGPDHAVWIGLQPRHAGRIHVAIHGGGAAPVRFTQWIYP
;
A
#
# COMPACT_ATOMS: atom_id res chain seq x y z
N MET A 1 76.66 56.52 77.66
CA MET A 1 75.83 55.72 78.59
C MET A 1 74.36 55.94 78.22
N PRO A 2 73.44 54.98 78.36
CA PRO A 2 73.36 53.70 77.64
C PRO A 2 71.96 53.37 77.06
N LYS A 3 71.92 52.40 76.12
CA LYS A 3 70.86 51.38 75.85
C LYS A 3 69.47 51.86 75.35
N SER A 4 68.68 51.13 74.57
CA SER A 4 68.74 49.82 73.88
C SER A 4 67.35 49.59 73.26
N GLY A 5 67.22 48.93 72.10
CA GLY A 5 65.98 48.26 71.70
C GLY A 5 65.78 48.10 70.20
N ARG A 6 65.62 46.84 69.77
CA ARG A 6 65.72 46.29 68.40
C ARG A 6 64.39 46.20 67.62
N HIS A 7 64.57 45.82 66.35
CA HIS A 7 63.71 45.06 65.40
C HIS A 7 62.98 45.94 64.35
N GLN A 8 63.42 45.99 63.08
CA GLN A 8 63.22 45.02 61.96
C GLN A 8 61.74 44.64 61.77
N ALA A 9 61.07 44.70 60.61
CA ALA A 9 61.47 44.85 59.21
C ALA A 9 60.22 45.10 58.31
N ARG A 10 60.45 45.64 57.10
CA ARG A 10 59.64 45.58 55.84
C ARG A 10 58.21 46.18 55.91
N ALA A 11 57.72 46.95 54.94
CA ALA A 11 57.98 46.96 53.50
C ALA A 11 57.81 48.37 52.92
N CYS A 12 58.63 48.70 51.92
CA CYS A 12 58.48 49.88 51.08
C CYS A 12 58.74 49.45 49.63
N GLN A 13 57.83 49.78 48.71
CA GLN A 13 57.95 49.88 47.24
C GLN A 13 56.50 49.87 46.70
N THR A 14 55.83 51.01 46.47
CA THR A 14 55.96 51.95 45.33
C THR A 14 56.21 51.25 43.99
N GLY A 15 55.24 51.36 43.08
CA GLY A 15 55.32 50.91 41.70
C GLY A 15 54.04 51.27 40.94
N ASP A 16 53.98 52.52 40.49
CA ASP A 16 53.06 52.96 39.44
C ASP A 16 53.59 52.48 38.07
N HIS A 17 52.67 52.42 37.09
CA HIS A 17 52.84 52.26 35.65
C HIS A 17 52.64 50.88 34.96
N HIS A 18 51.75 50.96 33.97
CA HIS A 18 51.70 50.28 32.67
C HIS A 18 50.72 49.11 32.46
N ASN A 19 49.62 49.50 31.79
CA ASN A 19 48.77 48.75 30.89
C ASN A 19 49.49 47.65 30.08
N VAL A 20 49.06 46.40 30.24
CA VAL A 20 49.01 45.42 29.15
C VAL A 20 47.73 44.59 29.30
N LYS A 21 46.70 44.96 28.52
CA LYS A 21 45.65 44.02 28.09
C LYS A 21 46.31 42.73 27.59
N LYS A 22 45.92 41.58 28.13
CA LYS A 22 46.12 40.31 27.43
C LYS A 22 44.88 39.44 27.56
N ASP A 23 43.89 39.80 26.75
CA ASP A 23 42.88 38.87 26.27
C ASP A 23 43.58 37.62 25.73
N ARG A 24 43.24 36.48 26.30
CA ARG A 24 43.43 35.17 25.68
C ARG A 24 42.13 34.39 25.79
N THR A 25 41.07 34.95 25.20
CA THR A 25 40.05 34.13 24.55
C THR A 25 40.75 33.39 23.42
N VAL A 26 41.26 32.20 23.72
CA VAL A 26 41.73 31.28 22.68
C VAL A 26 40.48 30.78 21.97
N SER A 27 40.04 31.59 21.00
CA SER A 27 39.13 31.19 19.94
C SER A 27 39.79 30.02 19.25
N ARG A 28 39.31 28.81 19.49
CA ARG A 28 39.57 27.68 18.60
C ARG A 28 38.66 27.87 17.39
N ASP A 29 39.04 28.83 16.55
CA ASP A 29 38.57 28.92 15.18
C ASP A 29 39.17 27.76 14.41
N VAL A 30 38.55 26.59 14.55
CA VAL A 30 38.59 25.57 13.51
C VAL A 30 37.35 25.87 12.67
N PRO A 31 37.47 26.49 11.49
CA PRO A 31 36.34 26.55 10.56
C PRO A 31 36.16 25.14 10.01
N ILE A 32 35.49 24.28 10.77
CA ILE A 32 34.93 23.06 10.22
C ILE A 32 33.91 23.55 9.21
N LYS A 33 34.24 23.44 7.93
CA LYS A 33 33.26 23.54 6.84
C LYS A 33 32.32 22.36 7.00
N GLU A 34 31.45 22.41 7.99
CA GLU A 34 30.28 21.56 8.05
C GLU A 34 29.50 21.88 6.78
N ASN A 35 29.37 20.89 5.91
CA ASN A 35 28.55 21.04 4.73
C ASN A 35 27.10 21.17 5.20
N LEU A 36 26.64 22.41 5.42
CA LEU A 36 25.30 22.79 5.89
C LEU A 36 24.15 22.13 5.10
N LEU A 37 24.44 21.68 3.88
CA LEU A 37 23.53 20.92 3.02
C LEU A 37 23.21 19.52 3.58
N TRP A 38 24.16 18.84 4.23
CA TRP A 38 23.92 17.54 4.85
C TRP A 38 23.08 17.66 6.12
N VAL A 39 23.38 18.65 6.95
CA VAL A 39 22.58 18.95 8.15
C VAL A 39 21.13 19.30 7.77
N ARG A 40 20.92 20.16 6.77
CA ARG A 40 19.57 20.49 6.28
C ARG A 40 18.83 19.28 5.69
N ARG A 41 19.53 18.40 4.98
CA ARG A 41 18.94 17.15 4.46
C ARG A 41 18.51 16.22 5.57
N GLU A 42 19.32 16.08 6.62
CA GLU A 42 19.00 15.24 7.76
C GLU A 42 17.75 15.74 8.50
N TYR A 43 17.67 17.05 8.76
CA TYR A 43 16.45 17.66 9.31
C TYR A 43 15.23 17.50 8.39
N ALA A 44 15.40 17.65 7.08
CA ALA A 44 14.32 17.46 6.12
C ALA A 44 13.84 16.00 6.07
N ILE A 45 14.76 15.02 6.13
CA ILE A 45 14.44 13.59 6.16
C ILE A 45 13.74 13.23 7.46
N GLN A 46 14.18 13.77 8.60
CA GLN A 46 13.54 13.52 9.90
C GLN A 46 12.10 14.06 9.91
N ARG A 47 11.88 15.29 9.43
CA ARG A 47 10.53 15.87 9.32
C ARG A 47 9.68 15.16 8.28
N ALA A 48 10.23 14.83 7.12
CA ALA A 48 9.53 14.07 6.09
C ALA A 48 9.13 12.68 6.60
N GLY A 49 9.99 12.01 7.36
CA GLY A 49 9.70 10.73 8.01
C GLY A 49 8.59 10.84 9.04
N GLU A 50 8.61 11.88 9.89
CA GLU A 50 7.55 12.17 10.87
C GLU A 50 6.19 12.35 10.17
N TYR A 51 6.12 13.21 9.16
CA TYR A 51 4.89 13.42 8.40
C TYR A 51 4.46 12.18 7.63
N LEU A 52 5.40 11.43 7.03
CA LEU A 52 5.10 10.18 6.33
C LEU A 52 4.49 9.14 7.27
N LEU A 53 5.03 8.99 8.48
CA LEU A 53 4.47 8.07 9.49
C LEU A 53 3.05 8.50 9.89
N ILE A 54 2.83 9.79 10.17
CA ILE A 54 1.50 10.31 10.50
C ILE A 54 0.51 10.03 9.36
N VAL A 55 0.91 10.29 8.12
CA VAL A 55 0.09 10.02 6.93
C VAL A 55 -0.22 8.53 6.81
N LEU A 56 0.75 7.63 6.96
CA LEU A 56 0.52 6.18 6.89
C LEU A 56 -0.43 5.70 7.99
N VAL A 57 -0.33 6.24 9.22
CA VAL A 57 -1.24 5.93 10.32
C VAL A 57 -2.66 6.42 10.01
N LEU A 58 -2.81 7.66 9.51
CA LEU A 58 -4.12 8.20 9.11
C LEU A 58 -4.73 7.39 7.97
N LEU A 59 -3.94 7.03 6.96
CA LEU A 59 -4.39 6.18 5.86
C LEU A 59 -4.83 4.79 6.36
N GLY A 60 -4.07 4.19 7.28
CA GLY A 60 -4.45 2.94 7.94
C GLY A 60 -5.75 3.07 8.74
N ALA A 61 -5.91 4.16 9.51
CA ALA A 61 -7.13 4.44 10.27
C ALA A 61 -8.35 4.72 9.36
N CYS A 62 -8.13 5.34 8.19
CA CYS A 62 -9.15 5.49 7.15
C CYS A 62 -9.42 4.19 6.37
N GLY A 63 -8.71 3.10 6.68
CA GLY A 63 -8.93 1.79 6.06
C GLY A 63 -8.22 1.59 4.73
N LEU A 64 -7.18 2.37 4.38
CA LEU A 64 -6.39 2.16 3.17
C LEU A 64 -5.73 0.76 3.14
N PHE A 65 -5.35 0.24 4.30
CA PHE A 65 -4.80 -1.12 4.47
C PHE A 65 -5.86 -2.17 4.80
N SER A 66 -7.14 -1.79 4.88
CA SER A 66 -8.21 -2.76 5.06
C SER A 66 -8.34 -3.61 3.80
N LYS A 67 -8.72 -4.88 3.95
CA LYS A 67 -9.03 -5.77 2.82
C LYS A 67 -10.03 -5.07 1.90
N GLY A 68 -9.60 -4.73 0.70
CA GLY A 68 -10.47 -4.34 -0.41
C GLY A 68 -10.14 -3.03 -1.14
N VAL A 69 -9.71 -1.96 -0.47
CA VAL A 69 -9.66 -0.64 -1.17
C VAL A 69 -8.53 -0.53 -2.20
N LEU A 70 -7.39 -1.19 -1.97
CA LEU A 70 -6.24 -1.15 -2.88
C LEU A 70 -6.14 -2.38 -3.80
N SER A 71 -6.69 -3.52 -3.37
CA SER A 71 -6.61 -4.79 -4.12
C SER A 71 -7.82 -5.03 -5.00
N ASP A 72 -9.01 -4.54 -4.63
CA ASP A 72 -10.21 -4.80 -5.41
C ASP A 72 -10.21 -3.93 -6.67
N SER A 73 -10.61 -4.54 -7.77
CA SER A 73 -10.85 -3.87 -9.03
C SER A 73 -12.18 -4.30 -9.60
N ARG A 74 -12.64 -3.51 -10.55
CA ARG A 74 -13.97 -3.64 -11.14
C ARG A 74 -13.85 -3.47 -12.63
N ALA A 75 -14.26 -4.49 -13.36
CA ALA A 75 -14.39 -4.46 -14.80
C ALA A 75 -15.86 -4.50 -15.18
N ARG A 76 -16.24 -3.79 -16.25
CA ARG A 76 -17.61 -3.78 -16.77
C ARG A 76 -17.58 -4.02 -18.27
N SER A 77 -18.63 -4.65 -18.79
CA SER A 77 -18.83 -4.78 -20.22
C SER A 77 -19.19 -3.41 -20.82
N PRO A 78 -18.90 -3.18 -22.11
CA PRO A 78 -19.26 -1.94 -22.80
C PRO A 78 -20.76 -1.61 -22.76
N ASP A 79 -21.62 -2.64 -22.72
CA ASP A 79 -23.07 -2.52 -22.61
C ASP A 79 -23.56 -2.33 -21.16
N GLY A 80 -22.66 -2.43 -20.16
CA GLY A 80 -22.98 -2.28 -18.74
C GLY A 80 -23.76 -3.44 -18.12
N LEU A 81 -24.07 -4.48 -18.89
CA LEU A 81 -24.89 -5.62 -18.45
C LEU A 81 -24.10 -6.58 -17.55
N VAL A 82 -22.78 -6.66 -17.71
CA VAL A 82 -21.91 -7.53 -16.92
C VAL A 82 -20.93 -6.66 -16.15
N GLN A 83 -20.81 -6.92 -14.86
CA GLN A 83 -19.84 -6.27 -14.00
C GLN A 83 -19.15 -7.31 -13.13
N VAL A 84 -17.83 -7.33 -13.17
CA VAL A 84 -17.01 -8.25 -12.37
C VAL A 84 -16.24 -7.43 -11.35
N ASP A 85 -16.46 -7.71 -10.07
CA ASP A 85 -15.56 -7.30 -9.00
C ASP A 85 -14.57 -8.44 -8.74
N TYR A 86 -13.28 -8.14 -8.69
CA TYR A 86 -12.22 -9.12 -8.54
C TYR A 86 -11.03 -8.54 -7.80
N GLU A 87 -10.23 -9.39 -7.16
CA GLU A 87 -8.94 -9.00 -6.60
C GLU A 87 -7.87 -8.90 -7.70
N ARG A 88 -7.24 -7.73 -7.85
CA ARG A 88 -6.22 -7.47 -8.87
C ARG A 88 -4.89 -8.14 -8.56
N PHE A 89 -4.63 -8.36 -7.27
CA PHE A 89 -3.42 -8.97 -6.74
C PHE A 89 -3.78 -10.19 -5.92
N GLY A 90 -3.30 -11.36 -6.34
CA GLY A 90 -3.45 -12.62 -5.63
C GLY A 90 -2.10 -13.23 -5.27
N ARG A 91 -2.15 -14.36 -4.57
CA ARG A 91 -0.99 -15.20 -4.28
C ARG A 91 -1.25 -16.61 -4.77
N ALA A 92 -0.21 -17.29 -5.23
CA ALA A 92 -0.30 -18.69 -5.58
C ALA A 92 -0.79 -19.49 -4.36
N GLU A 93 -1.63 -20.49 -4.61
CA GLU A 93 -2.18 -21.39 -3.58
C GLU A 93 -3.00 -20.69 -2.47
N THR A 94 -3.40 -19.43 -2.70
CA THR A 94 -4.24 -18.67 -1.77
C THR A 94 -5.61 -18.43 -2.38
N SER A 95 -6.66 -18.57 -1.57
CA SER A 95 -8.02 -18.28 -2.00
C SER A 95 -8.23 -16.80 -2.26
N MET A 96 -8.95 -16.48 -3.33
CA MET A 96 -9.39 -15.15 -3.71
C MET A 96 -10.86 -15.18 -4.08
N ASP A 97 -11.53 -14.04 -3.92
CA ASP A 97 -12.95 -13.93 -4.25
C ASP A 97 -13.17 -13.14 -5.55
N MET A 98 -14.11 -13.63 -6.35
CA MET A 98 -14.60 -12.94 -7.54
C MET A 98 -16.12 -12.89 -7.50
N ARG A 99 -16.68 -11.71 -7.76
CA ARG A 99 -18.12 -11.50 -7.81
C ARG A 99 -18.54 -10.98 -9.16
N ILE A 100 -19.32 -11.80 -9.87
CA ILE A 100 -19.90 -11.46 -11.16
C ILE A 100 -21.32 -10.96 -10.91
N ARG A 101 -21.61 -9.74 -11.34
CA ARG A 101 -22.95 -9.18 -11.41
C ARG A 101 -23.41 -9.15 -12.85
N TYR A 102 -24.66 -9.54 -13.05
CA TYR A 102 -25.31 -9.52 -14.35
C TYR A 102 -26.63 -8.77 -14.20
N HIS A 103 -26.80 -7.71 -14.97
CA HIS A 103 -28.02 -6.89 -15.04
C HIS A 103 -28.67 -7.19 -16.38
N ALA A 104 -29.75 -7.96 -16.37
CA ALA A 104 -30.43 -8.36 -17.60
C ALA A 104 -31.94 -8.44 -17.39
N PRO A 105 -32.74 -8.47 -18.46
CA PRO A 105 -34.19 -8.60 -18.35
C PRO A 105 -34.56 -9.81 -17.49
N ALA A 106 -35.65 -9.68 -16.73
CA ALA A 106 -36.19 -10.77 -15.93
C ALA A 106 -36.55 -11.95 -16.83
N ASN A 107 -35.61 -12.86 -16.95
CA ASN A 107 -35.72 -14.13 -17.65
C ASN A 107 -35.59 -15.22 -16.58
N ASP A 108 -36.13 -16.41 -16.82
CA ASP A 108 -36.07 -17.45 -15.79
C ASP A 108 -34.66 -18.00 -15.56
N ARG A 109 -33.73 -17.73 -16.49
CA ARG A 109 -32.36 -18.22 -16.46
C ARG A 109 -31.38 -17.18 -16.99
N PHE A 110 -30.17 -17.19 -16.44
CA PHE A 110 -29.05 -16.45 -16.99
C PHE A 110 -27.83 -17.35 -17.12
N THR A 111 -26.95 -17.02 -18.06
CA THR A 111 -25.76 -17.81 -18.36
C THR A 111 -24.51 -16.97 -18.20
N VAL A 112 -23.51 -17.53 -17.52
CA VAL A 112 -22.17 -16.96 -17.37
C VAL A 112 -21.18 -17.94 -17.98
N THR A 113 -20.28 -17.46 -18.83
CA THR A 113 -19.22 -18.29 -19.42
C THR A 113 -17.85 -17.75 -18.98
N ILE A 114 -17.05 -18.63 -18.39
CA ILE A 114 -15.68 -18.36 -17.97
C ILE A 114 -14.75 -18.86 -19.08
N GLY A 115 -13.89 -17.97 -19.59
CA GLY A 115 -12.95 -18.31 -20.65
C GLY A 115 -11.88 -19.31 -20.20
N GLY A 116 -11.49 -20.22 -21.09
CA GLY A 116 -10.61 -21.34 -20.76
C GLY A 116 -9.21 -20.97 -20.26
N GLU A 117 -8.61 -19.89 -20.77
CA GLU A 117 -7.30 -19.41 -20.32
C GLU A 117 -7.26 -19.14 -18.80
N ALA A 118 -8.39 -18.68 -18.24
CA ALA A 118 -8.54 -18.49 -16.81
C ALA A 118 -8.56 -19.82 -16.06
N LEU A 119 -9.24 -20.84 -16.58
CA LEU A 119 -9.43 -22.15 -15.94
C LEU A 119 -8.14 -23.00 -15.92
N GLU A 120 -7.21 -22.76 -16.85
CA GLU A 120 -5.89 -23.38 -16.84
C GLU A 120 -5.09 -22.97 -15.59
N ASN A 121 -5.16 -21.70 -15.21
CA ASN A 121 -4.34 -21.11 -14.15
C ASN A 121 -5.08 -20.90 -12.83
N LEU A 122 -6.42 -20.90 -12.85
CA LEU A 122 -7.30 -20.71 -11.69
C LEU A 122 -8.13 -21.97 -11.47
N GLU A 123 -8.20 -22.38 -10.21
CA GLU A 123 -9.10 -23.44 -9.75
C GLU A 123 -10.33 -22.83 -9.10
N ILE A 124 -11.52 -23.32 -9.46
CA ILE A 124 -12.77 -22.91 -8.82
C ILE A 124 -12.95 -23.73 -7.55
N GLN A 125 -12.82 -23.08 -6.39
CA GLN A 125 -12.96 -23.69 -5.07
C GLN A 125 -14.41 -23.67 -4.59
N THR A 126 -15.09 -22.54 -4.79
CA THR A 126 -16.48 -22.38 -4.40
C THR A 126 -17.22 -21.61 -5.48
N LEU A 127 -18.51 -21.91 -5.62
CA LEU A 127 -19.36 -21.23 -6.59
C LEU A 127 -20.78 -21.16 -6.04
N GLN A 128 -21.32 -19.95 -5.90
CA GLN A 128 -22.62 -19.68 -5.31
C GLN A 128 -23.35 -18.60 -6.12
N PRO A 129 -24.66 -18.75 -6.43
CA PRO A 129 -25.48 -19.95 -6.19
C PRO A 129 -25.02 -21.15 -7.03
N GLN A 130 -25.52 -22.36 -6.74
CA GLN A 130 -25.21 -23.54 -7.56
C GLN A 130 -25.85 -23.40 -8.96
N PRO A 131 -25.11 -23.67 -10.05
CA PRO A 131 -25.66 -23.64 -11.39
C PRO A 131 -26.59 -24.84 -11.59
N GLN A 132 -27.65 -24.64 -12.38
CA GLN A 132 -28.52 -25.73 -12.83
C GLN A 132 -27.82 -26.61 -13.87
N VAL A 133 -26.97 -26.00 -14.69
CA VAL A 133 -26.22 -26.66 -15.77
C VAL A 133 -24.81 -26.09 -15.79
N ALA A 134 -23.81 -26.98 -15.84
CA ALA A 134 -22.42 -26.65 -16.03
C ALA A 134 -21.89 -27.49 -17.20
N GLU A 135 -21.48 -26.83 -18.27
CA GLU A 135 -21.06 -27.46 -19.52
C GLU A 135 -19.72 -26.88 -19.97
N THR A 136 -18.82 -27.75 -20.39
CA THR A 136 -17.57 -27.33 -21.04
C THR A 136 -17.81 -27.21 -22.53
N ILE A 137 -17.49 -26.05 -23.11
CA ILE A 137 -17.66 -25.75 -24.53
C ILE A 137 -16.29 -25.32 -25.08
N GLY A 138 -15.62 -26.25 -25.77
CA GLY A 138 -14.22 -26.06 -26.12
C GLY A 138 -13.37 -25.99 -24.86
N SER A 139 -12.68 -24.86 -24.65
CA SER A 139 -11.93 -24.57 -23.43
C SER A 139 -12.74 -23.84 -22.37
N ASP A 140 -13.94 -23.35 -22.71
CA ASP A 140 -14.70 -22.45 -21.85
C ASP A 140 -15.69 -23.21 -20.96
N LEU A 141 -15.93 -22.71 -19.75
CA LEU A 141 -16.93 -23.25 -18.84
C LEU A 141 -18.19 -22.40 -18.87
N ARG A 142 -19.27 -22.96 -19.40
CA ARG A 142 -20.61 -22.34 -19.41
C ARG A 142 -21.40 -22.80 -18.20
N LEU A 143 -21.90 -21.83 -17.44
CA LEU A 143 -22.70 -22.03 -16.24
C LEU A 143 -24.06 -21.36 -16.43
N THR A 144 -25.14 -22.11 -16.26
CA THR A 144 -26.50 -21.59 -16.33
C THR A 144 -27.17 -21.66 -14.98
N PHE A 145 -27.73 -20.53 -14.54
CA PHE A 145 -28.34 -20.34 -13.23
C PHE A 145 -29.83 -20.05 -13.37
N SER A 146 -30.57 -20.31 -12.30
CA SER A 146 -31.95 -19.81 -12.15
C SER A 146 -31.92 -18.32 -11.83
N ALA A 147 -32.80 -17.56 -12.47
CA ALA A 147 -33.07 -16.15 -12.15
C ALA A 147 -34.45 -15.95 -11.50
N THR A 148 -35.20 -17.03 -11.27
CA THR A 148 -36.54 -16.98 -10.69
C THR A 148 -36.52 -16.30 -9.31
N GLY A 149 -37.28 -15.21 -9.18
CA GLY A 149 -37.44 -14.49 -7.92
C GLY A 149 -36.28 -13.56 -7.52
N THR A 150 -35.26 -13.36 -8.37
CA THR A 150 -34.10 -12.50 -8.05
C THR A 150 -34.20 -11.08 -8.62
N GLY A 151 -35.20 -10.79 -9.46
CA GLY A 151 -35.29 -9.50 -10.17
C GLY A 151 -34.27 -9.40 -11.32
N PRO A 152 -33.96 -8.19 -11.81
CA PRO A 152 -33.03 -8.00 -12.95
C PRO A 152 -31.54 -8.09 -12.56
N ASP A 153 -31.23 -8.04 -11.27
CA ASP A 153 -29.86 -8.00 -10.74
C ASP A 153 -29.47 -9.37 -10.20
N HIS A 154 -28.62 -10.07 -10.94
CA HIS A 154 -28.09 -11.37 -10.55
C HIS A 154 -26.64 -11.24 -10.08
N ALA A 155 -26.27 -12.04 -9.08
CA ALA A 155 -24.92 -12.10 -8.57
C ALA A 155 -24.45 -13.56 -8.43
N VAL A 156 -23.20 -13.80 -8.85
CA VAL A 156 -22.49 -15.07 -8.68
C VAL A 156 -21.19 -14.77 -7.93
N TRP A 157 -20.99 -15.47 -6.82
CA TRP A 157 -19.78 -15.45 -6.02
C TRP A 157 -18.96 -16.69 -6.33
N ILE A 158 -17.69 -16.50 -6.61
CA ILE A 158 -16.77 -17.56 -7.00
C ILE A 158 -15.52 -17.41 -6.14
N GLY A 159 -15.22 -18.42 -5.34
CA GLY A 159 -13.92 -18.57 -4.70
C GLY A 159 -12.97 -19.25 -5.67
N LEU A 160 -11.85 -18.61 -5.94
CA LEU A 160 -10.82 -19.07 -6.86
C LEU A 160 -9.51 -19.31 -6.12
N GLN A 161 -8.68 -20.20 -6.65
CA GLN A 161 -7.31 -20.40 -6.19
C GLN A 161 -6.35 -20.45 -7.39
N PRO A 162 -5.38 -19.54 -7.48
CA PRO A 162 -4.35 -19.61 -8.52
C PRO A 162 -3.39 -20.76 -8.27
N ARG A 163 -3.05 -21.48 -9.36
CA ARG A 163 -2.09 -22.59 -9.31
C ARG A 163 -0.64 -22.13 -9.46
N HIS A 164 -0.41 -21.06 -10.21
CA HIS A 164 0.93 -20.57 -10.56
C HIS A 164 1.03 -19.06 -10.41
N ALA A 165 2.22 -18.58 -10.06
CA ALA A 165 2.56 -17.16 -10.08
C ALA A 165 2.66 -16.65 -11.53
N GLY A 166 2.22 -15.42 -11.76
CA GLY A 166 2.21 -14.82 -13.09
C GLY A 166 1.05 -13.88 -13.35
N ARG A 167 0.87 -13.53 -14.63
CA ARG A 167 -0.26 -12.72 -15.09
C ARG A 167 -1.30 -13.65 -15.69
N ILE A 168 -2.53 -13.57 -15.20
CA ILE A 168 -3.65 -14.37 -15.70
C ILE A 168 -4.61 -13.44 -16.42
N HIS A 169 -4.92 -13.75 -17.67
CA HIS A 169 -5.96 -13.07 -18.42
C HIS A 169 -7.29 -13.78 -18.18
N VAL A 170 -8.30 -13.01 -17.78
CA VAL A 170 -9.62 -13.54 -17.47
C VAL A 170 -10.63 -12.90 -18.41
N ALA A 171 -11.48 -13.74 -18.99
CA ALA A 171 -12.61 -13.34 -19.82
C ALA A 171 -13.90 -13.93 -19.25
N ILE A 172 -14.86 -13.06 -18.94
CA ILE A 172 -16.19 -13.44 -18.45
C ILE A 172 -17.23 -12.95 -19.45
N HIS A 173 -18.11 -13.85 -19.88
CA HIS A 173 -19.22 -13.53 -20.78
C HIS A 173 -20.54 -13.74 -20.03
N GLY A 174 -21.47 -12.79 -20.13
CA GLY A 174 -22.82 -12.95 -19.58
C GLY A 174 -23.85 -12.95 -20.70
N GLY A 175 -24.63 -14.02 -20.84
CA GLY A 175 -25.87 -14.08 -21.63
C GLY A 175 -25.92 -13.25 -22.93
N GLY A 176 -25.00 -13.49 -23.88
CA GLY A 176 -24.98 -12.79 -25.18
C GLY A 176 -24.40 -11.37 -25.17
N ALA A 177 -24.07 -10.82 -23.99
CA ALA A 177 -23.39 -9.54 -23.81
C ALA A 177 -21.92 -9.59 -24.25
N ALA A 178 -21.33 -8.41 -24.45
CA ALA A 178 -19.91 -8.30 -24.75
C ALA A 178 -19.04 -8.81 -23.57
N PRO A 179 -17.91 -9.50 -23.85
CA PRO A 179 -17.05 -10.04 -22.80
C PRO A 179 -16.42 -8.96 -21.93
N VAL A 180 -16.37 -9.23 -20.62
CA VAL A 180 -15.54 -8.49 -19.67
C VAL A 180 -14.16 -9.14 -19.64
N ARG A 181 -13.14 -8.37 -19.99
CA ARG A 181 -11.74 -8.82 -20.00
C ARG A 181 -10.94 -8.04 -18.97
N PHE A 182 -10.16 -8.75 -18.16
CA PHE A 182 -9.27 -8.14 -17.18
C PHE A 182 -8.04 -9.01 -16.95
N THR A 183 -7.10 -8.52 -16.15
CA THR A 183 -5.84 -9.20 -15.85
C THR A 183 -5.60 -9.21 -14.35
N GLN A 184 -5.27 -10.37 -13.81
CA GLN A 184 -4.87 -10.56 -12.42
C GLN A 184 -3.38 -10.82 -12.32
N TRP A 185 -2.78 -10.33 -11.24
CA TRP A 185 -1.37 -10.50 -10.94
C TRP A 185 -1.22 -11.42 -9.74
N ILE A 186 -0.60 -12.57 -9.95
CA ILE A 186 -0.40 -13.59 -8.93
C ILE A 186 1.07 -13.58 -8.51
N TYR A 187 1.31 -13.29 -7.24
CA TYR A 187 2.62 -13.37 -6.63
C TYR A 187 2.89 -14.81 -6.13
N PRO A 188 4.16 -15.24 -6.05
CA PRO A 188 4.52 -16.48 -5.38
C PRO A 188 4.21 -16.44 -3.87
#